data_AF-A0A8T3B7N9-F1
#
_entry.id   AF-A0A8T3B7N9-F1
#
_cell.length_a   1.000
_cell.length_b   1.000
_cell.length_c   1.000
_cell.angle_alpha   90.00
_cell.angle_beta   90.00
_cell.angle_gamma   90.00
#
_symmetry.space_group_name_H-M   'P 1'
#
loop_
_entity.id
_entity.type
_entity.pdbx_description
1 polymer ?
#
loop_
_entity_poly.entity_id
_entity_poly.type
_entity_poly.pdbx_seq_one_letter_code
_entity_poly.pdbx_strand_id
1 'polypeptide(L)'
;MIQQKILPSSPRSFAAATSPTNLLPKRSSSPSRLPKQDEAADSTGDQTSGGTSPRISPKASPNLARWSRARALRSGRGLSLRIKTPSSPVGDITSSIPSDSSDSEEDTAVTPRADGKPIYMVSDGTGWTAEHSVNTALGQFENYLVDRGCPINPQLFSGVGDADRLIEIIKQAAKEGALVLYTLADPSMAESAKQACKLWGVPSTDILGPTIEAIAAHIGVAPSGIPRGAPGRNPLTEDYFKRIEAIEFTIKQDDGALPQNLNRAHIVLVGVSRTGKTPLSIYLAQKGYKVANVPIVMGVDSPKSLFDINQEKIFGLTINPAALQTIRKARAKTLGLKGDMMSNYSDMEHVREELEFAKKIFARNPVWPVIEITGKAIEETAAVIVRIYHDRKKKRFLPHISKRY
;
A
#
# COMPACT_ATOMS: atom_id res chain seq x y z
N MET A 1 -23.41 -60.95 24.99
CA MET A 1 -22.13 -61.58 25.38
C MET A 1 -21.07 -60.49 25.49
N ILE A 2 -20.29 -60.46 26.59
CA ILE A 2 -18.88 -59.99 26.70
C ILE A 2 -18.56 -58.67 25.95
N GLN A 3 -18.44 -57.47 26.52
CA GLN A 3 -17.92 -56.99 27.83
C GLN A 3 -16.44 -57.31 28.12
N GLN A 4 -15.55 -56.31 27.95
CA GLN A 4 -14.26 -56.05 28.64
C GLN A 4 -13.50 -54.92 27.90
N LYS A 5 -12.61 -54.11 28.51
CA LYS A 5 -12.51 -53.59 29.88
C LYS A 5 -11.62 -52.31 29.84
N ILE A 6 -11.78 -51.43 30.81
CA ILE A 6 -11.03 -50.16 30.95
C ILE A 6 -9.77 -50.38 31.81
N LEU A 7 -8.64 -49.69 31.52
CA LEU A 7 -7.84 -48.86 32.48
C LEU A 7 -6.45 -48.43 31.88
N PRO A 8 -5.84 -47.33 32.37
CA PRO A 8 -4.72 -46.63 31.72
C PRO A 8 -3.34 -46.89 32.37
N SER A 9 -2.27 -46.35 31.77
CA SER A 9 -0.94 -46.29 32.39
C SER A 9 -0.17 -45.00 32.10
N SER A 10 -0.03 -44.16 33.14
CA SER A 10 1.05 -43.19 33.35
C SER A 10 1.21 -42.99 34.87
N PRO A 11 2.28 -42.36 35.39
CA PRO A 11 3.51 -41.90 34.73
C PRO A 11 4.77 -42.60 35.29
N ARG A 12 5.95 -42.31 34.71
CA ARG A 12 7.24 -42.47 35.41
C ARG A 12 7.92 -41.12 35.59
N SER A 13 8.16 -40.78 36.85
CA SER A 13 9.05 -39.68 37.26
C SER A 13 10.52 -40.10 37.12
N PHE A 14 11.38 -39.12 36.86
CA PHE A 14 12.76 -39.13 37.37
C PHE A 14 13.11 -37.71 37.81
N ALA A 15 13.74 -37.59 38.97
CA ALA A 15 14.06 -36.33 39.60
C ALA A 15 15.54 -35.94 39.39
N ALA A 16 15.76 -34.61 39.39
CA ALA A 16 16.94 -33.86 39.84
C ALA A 16 18.35 -34.50 39.83
N ALA A 17 19.31 -33.78 39.24
CA ALA A 17 20.49 -33.29 39.99
C ALA A 17 21.28 -32.17 39.27
N THR A 18 21.47 -31.05 39.98
CA THR A 18 22.68 -30.20 40.06
C THR A 18 23.38 -29.64 38.80
N SER A 19 23.25 -28.31 38.62
CA SER A 19 24.36 -27.41 38.21
C SER A 19 25.44 -27.35 39.33
N PRO A 20 26.70 -26.94 39.05
CA PRO A 20 27.07 -25.54 38.76
C PRO A 20 28.10 -25.44 37.59
N THR A 21 28.80 -24.35 37.24
CA THR A 21 29.07 -23.03 37.87
C THR A 21 29.32 -21.93 36.81
N ASN A 22 29.44 -20.67 37.23
CA ASN A 22 29.92 -19.52 36.45
C ASN A 22 31.26 -19.72 35.72
N LEU A 23 31.45 -18.99 34.61
CA LEU A 23 32.55 -18.01 34.47
C LEU A 23 32.35 -17.06 33.26
N LEU A 24 32.18 -15.77 33.54
CA LEU A 24 32.41 -14.66 32.59
C LEU A 24 33.91 -14.36 32.50
N PRO A 25 34.37 -13.77 31.38
CA PRO A 25 35.36 -12.70 31.50
C PRO A 25 34.89 -11.37 30.86
N LYS A 26 35.57 -10.29 31.27
CA LYS A 26 35.20 -8.89 31.08
C LYS A 26 35.69 -8.30 29.75
N ARG A 27 35.13 -7.12 29.43
CA ARG A 27 35.57 -6.15 28.40
C ARG A 27 37.09 -5.92 28.40
N SER A 28 37.64 -5.63 27.21
CA SER A 28 38.82 -4.79 27.04
C SER A 28 38.60 -3.75 25.94
N SER A 29 38.94 -2.49 26.23
CA SER A 29 38.83 -1.34 25.35
C SER A 29 40.15 -1.02 24.64
N SER A 30 40.12 -0.60 23.37
CA SER A 30 40.86 0.58 22.87
C SER A 30 40.59 0.83 21.37
N PRO A 31 40.67 2.08 20.89
CA PRO A 31 40.41 2.44 19.49
C PRO A 31 41.70 2.63 18.67
N SER A 32 41.69 2.20 17.40
CA SER A 32 42.81 2.43 16.46
C SER A 32 42.44 3.44 15.35
N ARG A 33 43.20 4.53 15.33
CA ARG A 33 43.14 5.73 14.48
C ARG A 33 42.93 5.50 12.97
N LEU A 34 42.20 6.44 12.36
CA LEU A 34 42.41 6.89 10.98
C LEU A 34 43.74 7.68 10.88
N PRO A 35 44.49 7.58 9.78
CA PRO A 35 45.41 8.63 9.36
C PRO A 35 44.67 9.69 8.51
N LYS A 36 44.66 10.93 8.99
CA LYS A 36 44.72 12.12 8.11
C LYS A 36 46.19 12.50 7.99
N GLN A 37 46.61 12.91 6.80
CA GLN A 37 47.75 13.80 6.45
C GLN A 37 47.85 13.77 4.90
N ASP A 38 48.17 14.84 4.17
CA ASP A 38 48.61 16.19 4.56
C ASP A 38 47.88 17.29 3.75
N GLU A 39 47.86 18.50 4.33
CA GLU A 39 47.69 19.74 3.57
C GLU A 39 49.05 20.17 2.98
N ALA A 40 49.05 20.76 1.79
CA ALA A 40 50.14 21.62 1.34
C ALA A 40 49.52 22.88 0.73
N ALA A 41 49.86 24.03 1.30
CA ALA A 41 49.39 25.34 0.88
C ALA A 41 50.56 26.19 0.35
N ASP A 42 50.32 26.89 -0.75
CA ASP A 42 50.78 28.26 -1.05
C ASP A 42 49.93 28.72 -2.27
N SER A 43 49.21 29.85 -2.25
CA SER A 43 49.68 31.25 -2.40
C SER A 43 50.31 31.51 -3.77
N THR A 44 50.15 32.65 -4.47
CA THR A 44 49.55 33.99 -4.20
C THR A 44 49.10 34.63 -5.55
N GLY A 45 48.26 35.68 -5.51
CA GLY A 45 48.07 36.66 -6.62
C GLY A 45 47.37 36.17 -7.89
N ASP A 46 46.61 36.94 -8.67
CA ASP A 46 46.50 38.39 -8.83
C ASP A 46 45.13 38.74 -9.49
N GLN A 47 44.84 40.02 -9.69
CA GLN A 47 43.59 40.52 -10.27
C GLN A 47 43.58 40.60 -11.82
N THR A 48 42.37 40.78 -12.33
CA THR A 48 41.99 41.52 -13.58
C THR A 48 41.62 40.78 -14.86
N SER A 49 40.69 41.43 -15.56
CA SER A 49 40.27 41.29 -16.97
C SER A 49 39.39 40.10 -17.35
N GLY A 50 38.34 40.41 -18.12
CA GLY A 50 37.34 39.45 -18.58
C GLY A 50 37.64 38.94 -19.99
N GLY A 51 37.25 37.69 -20.26
CA GLY A 51 37.30 37.08 -21.57
C GLY A 51 36.12 36.13 -21.77
N THR A 52 35.13 36.55 -22.56
CA THR A 52 33.94 35.75 -22.85
C THR A 52 34.29 34.58 -23.76
N SER A 53 34.16 33.34 -23.28
CA SER A 53 34.23 32.13 -24.12
C SER A 53 32.96 31.29 -23.98
N PRO A 54 32.41 30.75 -25.08
CA PRO A 54 31.05 30.21 -25.09
C PRO A 54 30.96 28.85 -24.39
N ARG A 55 30.06 28.73 -23.41
CA ARG A 55 29.66 27.43 -22.86
C ARG A 55 28.94 26.62 -23.93
N ILE A 56 29.62 25.60 -24.46
CA ILE A 56 28.99 24.55 -25.26
C ILE A 56 28.04 23.77 -24.34
N SER A 57 26.74 24.01 -24.47
CA SER A 57 25.73 23.17 -23.85
C SER A 57 25.63 21.84 -24.61
N PRO A 58 25.62 20.68 -23.93
CA PRO A 58 25.47 19.41 -24.62
C PRO A 58 24.07 19.32 -25.23
N LYS A 59 23.99 19.30 -26.56
CA LYS A 59 22.73 19.14 -27.30
C LYS A 59 22.07 17.82 -26.90
N ALA A 60 20.98 17.89 -26.13
CA ALA A 60 20.19 16.72 -25.77
C ALA A 60 19.70 16.00 -27.05
N SER A 61 19.81 14.67 -27.08
CA SER A 61 19.47 13.92 -28.29
C SER A 61 17.99 14.07 -28.69
N PRO A 62 17.65 14.03 -29.98
CA PRO A 62 16.26 14.15 -30.44
C PRO A 62 15.31 13.15 -29.77
N ASN A 63 15.83 11.96 -29.42
CA ASN A 63 15.08 10.92 -28.71
C ASN A 63 14.76 11.33 -27.26
N LEU A 64 15.71 11.90 -26.51
CA LEU A 64 15.45 12.44 -25.17
C LEU A 64 14.40 13.56 -25.19
N ALA A 65 14.34 14.35 -26.28
CA ALA A 65 13.35 15.40 -26.51
C ALA A 65 11.97 14.89 -27.00
N ARG A 66 11.86 13.65 -27.48
CA ARG A 66 10.57 12.97 -27.68
C ARG A 66 10.07 12.36 -26.38
N TRP A 67 10.97 11.73 -25.61
CA TRP A 67 10.66 11.22 -24.28
C TRP A 67 10.23 12.35 -23.32
N SER A 68 10.81 13.56 -23.39
CA SER A 68 10.37 14.70 -22.58
C SER A 68 8.96 15.18 -22.92
N ARG A 69 8.59 15.23 -24.20
CA ARG A 69 7.21 15.55 -24.62
C ARG A 69 6.22 14.48 -24.17
N ALA A 70 6.58 13.20 -24.31
CA ALA A 70 5.80 12.11 -23.75
C ALA A 70 5.73 12.11 -22.20
N ARG A 71 6.68 12.74 -21.50
CA ARG A 71 6.62 12.99 -20.04
C ARG A 71 5.67 14.14 -19.70
N ALA A 72 5.69 15.26 -20.41
CA ALA A 72 4.78 16.39 -20.17
C ALA A 72 3.29 15.98 -20.27
N LEU A 73 2.94 15.18 -21.28
CA LEU A 73 1.60 14.58 -21.45
C LEU A 73 1.23 13.53 -20.37
N ARG A 74 2.19 13.13 -19.52
CA ARG A 74 2.00 12.21 -18.39
C ARG A 74 2.02 12.88 -17.02
N SER A 75 2.78 13.95 -16.82
CA SER A 75 2.89 14.63 -15.52
C SER A 75 1.85 15.73 -15.30
N GLY A 76 1.23 16.27 -16.37
CA GLY A 76 0.20 17.31 -16.26
C GLY A 76 0.69 18.67 -15.75
N ARG A 77 2.00 18.84 -15.53
CA ARG A 77 2.60 20.12 -15.17
C ARG A 77 2.73 21.01 -16.41
N GLY A 78 1.79 21.92 -16.58
CA GLY A 78 1.97 23.08 -17.46
C GLY A 78 3.12 23.97 -16.99
N LEU A 79 3.68 24.78 -17.90
CA LEU A 79 4.68 25.78 -17.54
C LEU A 79 4.13 26.76 -16.50
N SER A 80 5.00 27.18 -15.58
CA SER A 80 4.67 28.21 -14.60
C SER A 80 4.29 29.52 -15.30
N LEU A 81 3.07 30.01 -15.04
CA LEU A 81 2.69 31.40 -15.24
C LEU A 81 2.37 32.02 -13.88
N ARG A 82 2.96 33.19 -13.66
CA ARG A 82 3.09 33.88 -12.38
C ARG A 82 1.81 34.68 -12.10
N ILE A 83 0.93 34.16 -11.24
CA ILE A 83 -0.31 34.85 -10.84
C ILE A 83 0.00 35.77 -9.64
N LYS A 84 -0.36 37.06 -9.78
CA LYS A 84 -0.33 38.03 -8.68
C LYS A 84 -1.56 37.83 -7.77
N THR A 85 -1.36 37.93 -6.47
CA THR A 85 -2.42 37.98 -5.46
C THR A 85 -3.15 39.34 -5.46
N PRO A 86 -4.49 39.37 -5.44
CA PRO A 86 -5.26 40.49 -4.91
C PRO A 86 -5.72 40.19 -3.46
N SER A 87 -5.67 41.20 -2.61
CA SER A 87 -6.14 41.17 -1.22
C SER A 87 -7.66 41.39 -1.13
N SER A 88 -8.33 40.70 -0.20
CA SER A 88 -9.71 40.99 0.21
C SER A 88 -9.72 41.64 1.60
N PRO A 89 -10.57 42.66 1.86
CA PRO A 89 -10.70 43.28 3.17
C PRO A 89 -11.64 42.51 4.10
N VAL A 90 -11.56 42.86 5.39
CA VAL A 90 -12.34 42.30 6.51
C VAL A 90 -13.77 42.86 6.52
N GLY A 91 -14.73 42.06 7.01
CA GLY A 91 -16.08 42.51 7.38
C GLY A 91 -16.59 41.73 8.58
N ASP A 92 -17.04 42.44 9.61
CA ASP A 92 -17.54 41.89 10.87
C ASP A 92 -18.88 41.15 10.72
N ILE A 93 -19.10 40.13 11.55
CA ILE A 93 -20.45 39.59 11.82
C ILE A 93 -20.62 39.46 13.34
N THR A 94 -21.69 40.09 13.83
CA THR A 94 -22.04 40.19 15.25
C THR A 94 -22.74 38.95 15.80
N SER A 95 -22.66 38.80 17.12
CA SER A 95 -23.29 37.75 17.92
C SER A 95 -24.82 37.72 17.84
N SER A 96 -25.41 36.52 17.87
CA SER A 96 -26.68 36.28 18.57
C SER A 96 -26.78 34.83 19.04
N ILE A 97 -27.23 34.66 20.29
CA ILE A 97 -27.56 33.38 20.94
C ILE A 97 -29.09 33.35 21.09
N PRO A 98 -29.74 32.19 20.91
CA PRO A 98 -31.00 31.91 21.60
C PRO A 98 -30.85 30.77 22.63
N SER A 99 -31.65 30.86 23.67
CA SER A 99 -31.65 30.01 24.87
C SER A 99 -32.54 28.78 24.76
N ASP A 100 -32.08 27.71 25.41
CA ASP A 100 -32.81 26.78 26.29
C ASP A 100 -34.36 26.71 26.21
N SER A 101 -34.86 25.50 25.96
CA SER A 101 -36.14 25.02 26.52
C SER A 101 -36.09 23.49 26.62
N SER A 102 -36.60 22.97 27.72
CA SER A 102 -36.72 21.54 28.02
C SER A 102 -38.15 21.08 27.78
N ASP A 103 -38.35 19.83 27.33
CA ASP A 103 -39.52 19.05 27.78
C ASP A 103 -39.45 17.54 27.47
N SER A 104 -40.02 16.77 28.39
CA SER A 104 -40.56 15.39 28.32
C SER A 104 -39.80 14.23 27.66
N GLU A 105 -39.73 13.11 28.41
CA GLU A 105 -39.44 11.76 27.91
C GLU A 105 -40.63 11.22 27.10
N GLU A 106 -40.38 10.60 25.93
CA GLU A 106 -41.40 9.80 25.23
C GLU A 106 -40.83 8.47 24.70
N ASP A 107 -41.66 7.43 24.81
CA ASP A 107 -41.32 6.02 24.57
C ASP A 107 -41.10 5.74 23.08
N THR A 108 -39.84 5.56 22.67
CA THR A 108 -39.48 5.42 21.24
C THR A 108 -39.41 3.98 20.79
N ALA A 109 -40.52 3.51 20.23
CA ALA A 109 -40.53 2.37 19.32
C ALA A 109 -39.46 2.56 18.23
N VAL A 110 -38.68 1.50 17.96
CA VAL A 110 -37.49 1.55 17.09
C VAL A 110 -37.88 1.92 15.65
N THR A 111 -37.74 3.20 15.32
CA THR A 111 -37.85 3.68 13.95
C THR A 111 -36.63 3.20 13.14
N PRO A 112 -36.82 2.75 11.89
CA PRO A 112 -35.70 2.31 11.06
C PRO A 112 -34.81 3.51 10.71
N ARG A 113 -33.59 3.54 11.26
CA ARG A 113 -32.62 4.61 11.01
C ARG A 113 -32.32 4.75 9.52
N ALA A 114 -32.37 5.99 9.02
CA ALA A 114 -31.99 6.32 7.64
C ALA A 114 -30.51 6.03 7.32
N ASP A 115 -29.66 5.99 8.35
CA ASP A 115 -28.20 5.89 8.23
C ASP A 115 -27.64 4.46 8.11
N GLY A 116 -28.52 3.45 8.02
CA GLY A 116 -28.14 2.04 7.86
C GLY A 116 -27.68 1.34 9.13
N LYS A 117 -27.43 0.03 9.02
CA LYS A 117 -27.07 -0.83 10.16
C LYS A 117 -25.60 -0.61 10.54
N PRO A 118 -25.30 -0.20 11.79
CA PRO A 118 -23.92 0.08 12.20
C PRO A 118 -23.09 -1.20 12.41
N ILE A 119 -21.83 -1.15 11.99
CA ILE A 119 -20.80 -2.16 12.30
C ILE A 119 -19.64 -1.45 12.98
N TYR A 120 -19.41 -1.75 14.24
CA TYR A 120 -18.34 -1.18 15.05
C TYR A 120 -17.09 -2.03 14.92
N MET A 121 -15.99 -1.43 14.47
CA MET A 121 -14.70 -2.06 14.27
C MET A 121 -13.74 -1.59 15.37
N VAL A 122 -13.45 -2.43 16.36
CA VAL A 122 -12.72 -2.02 17.58
C VAL A 122 -11.31 -2.62 17.61
N SER A 123 -10.29 -1.78 17.85
CA SER A 123 -8.89 -2.20 17.80
C SER A 123 -8.02 -1.47 18.83
N ASP A 124 -7.16 -2.21 19.51
CA ASP A 124 -6.09 -1.66 20.35
C ASP A 124 -4.95 -1.01 19.54
N GLY A 125 -4.75 -1.48 18.31
CA GLY A 125 -3.91 -0.86 17.29
C GLY A 125 -4.68 0.08 16.36
N THR A 126 -4.32 0.06 15.08
CA THR A 126 -4.82 1.01 14.06
C THR A 126 -6.17 0.65 13.43
N GLY A 127 -6.78 -0.50 13.73
CA GLY A 127 -8.04 -0.91 13.12
C GLY A 127 -8.00 -1.43 11.67
N TRP A 128 -7.01 -1.04 10.86
CA TRP A 128 -6.87 -1.46 9.44
C TRP A 128 -7.05 -2.95 9.14
N THR A 129 -6.72 -3.87 10.07
CA THR A 129 -6.92 -5.31 9.84
C THR A 129 -8.39 -5.71 10.00
N ALA A 130 -9.10 -5.11 10.96
CA ALA A 130 -10.55 -5.27 11.10
C ALA A 130 -11.25 -4.70 9.87
N GLU A 131 -10.95 -3.46 9.50
CA GLU A 131 -11.52 -2.78 8.33
C GLU A 131 -11.31 -3.57 7.03
N HIS A 132 -10.10 -4.06 6.78
CA HIS A 132 -9.83 -4.86 5.58
C HIS A 132 -10.62 -6.18 5.57
N SER A 133 -10.79 -6.82 6.74
CA SER A 133 -11.57 -8.05 6.87
C SER A 133 -13.06 -7.79 6.68
N VAL A 134 -13.59 -6.69 7.23
CA VAL A 134 -14.99 -6.25 7.06
C VAL A 134 -15.27 -5.90 5.61
N ASN A 135 -14.43 -5.09 4.95
CA ASN A 135 -14.58 -4.76 3.53
C ASN A 135 -14.53 -6.01 2.64
N THR A 136 -13.68 -6.99 2.96
CA THR A 136 -13.62 -8.28 2.25
C THR A 136 -14.91 -9.10 2.45
N ALA A 137 -15.45 -9.14 3.68
CA ALA A 137 -16.70 -9.82 3.98
C ALA A 137 -17.92 -9.14 3.34
N LEU A 138 -17.96 -7.80 3.29
CA LEU A 138 -19.02 -7.03 2.62
C LEU A 138 -19.10 -7.32 1.11
N GLY A 139 -17.99 -7.71 0.48
CA GLY A 139 -17.97 -8.20 -0.90
C GLY A 139 -18.88 -9.41 -1.16
N GLN A 140 -19.24 -10.19 -0.13
CA GLN A 140 -20.21 -11.29 -0.26
C GLN A 140 -21.68 -10.81 -0.37
N PHE A 141 -21.93 -9.52 -0.17
CA PHE A 141 -23.26 -8.90 -0.13
C PHE A 141 -23.46 -7.82 -1.20
N GLU A 142 -22.54 -7.68 -2.18
CA GLU A 142 -22.55 -6.61 -3.19
C GLU A 142 -23.92 -6.39 -3.84
N ASN A 143 -24.59 -7.46 -4.27
CA ASN A 143 -25.92 -7.40 -4.89
C ASN A 143 -26.97 -6.68 -3.99
N TYR A 144 -26.96 -6.93 -2.68
CA TYR A 144 -27.89 -6.31 -1.73
C TYR A 144 -27.48 -4.90 -1.29
N LEU A 145 -26.19 -4.57 -1.40
CA LEU A 145 -25.66 -3.23 -1.09
C LEU A 145 -25.91 -2.24 -2.24
N VAL A 146 -25.80 -2.69 -3.50
CA VAL A 146 -26.05 -1.87 -4.69
C VAL A 146 -27.50 -1.37 -4.75
N ASP A 147 -28.47 -2.26 -4.51
CA ASP A 147 -29.90 -1.92 -4.50
C ASP A 147 -30.34 -1.16 -3.23
N ARG A 148 -29.40 -0.85 -2.31
CA ARG A 148 -29.64 -0.26 -0.98
C ARG A 148 -30.67 -1.01 -0.13
N GLY A 149 -30.89 -2.31 -0.39
CA GLY A 149 -31.83 -3.13 0.38
C GLY A 149 -31.42 -3.33 1.84
N CYS A 150 -30.12 -3.18 2.14
CA CYS A 150 -29.60 -3.15 3.51
C CYS A 150 -28.38 -2.21 3.59
N PRO A 151 -28.56 -0.89 3.80
CA PRO A 151 -27.44 0.02 3.98
C PRO A 151 -26.67 -0.34 5.26
N ILE A 152 -25.33 -0.29 5.18
CA ILE A 152 -24.39 -0.63 6.26
C ILE A 152 -23.51 0.59 6.55
N ASN A 153 -23.23 0.84 7.83
CA ASN A 153 -22.38 1.94 8.30
C ASN A 153 -21.20 1.41 9.14
N PRO A 154 -20.03 1.11 8.54
CA PRO A 154 -18.83 0.70 9.27
C PRO A 154 -18.18 1.89 9.99
N GLN A 155 -17.97 1.78 11.30
CA GLN A 155 -17.36 2.79 12.16
C GLN A 155 -16.08 2.24 12.82
N LEU A 156 -14.96 2.98 12.77
CA LEU A 156 -13.66 2.50 13.23
C LEU A 156 -13.23 3.16 14.55
N PHE A 157 -12.99 2.33 15.57
CA PHE A 157 -12.49 2.73 16.89
C PHE A 157 -11.05 2.21 17.07
N SER A 158 -10.07 3.06 16.76
CA SER A 158 -8.64 2.76 16.88
C SER A 158 -8.05 3.21 18.21
N GLY A 159 -7.02 2.51 18.69
CA GLY A 159 -6.29 2.85 19.91
C GLY A 159 -7.08 2.60 21.20
N VAL A 160 -7.95 1.58 21.21
CA VAL A 160 -8.74 1.18 22.38
C VAL A 160 -7.89 0.25 23.25
N GLY A 161 -7.05 0.85 24.10
CA GLY A 161 -6.09 0.15 24.95
C GLY A 161 -6.51 0.00 26.40
N ASP A 162 -7.69 0.51 26.78
CA ASP A 162 -8.19 0.57 28.15
C ASP A 162 -9.63 0.03 28.25
N ALA A 163 -9.96 -0.57 29.40
CA ALA A 163 -11.22 -1.29 29.60
C ALA A 163 -12.43 -0.34 29.68
N ASP A 164 -12.26 0.86 30.24
CA ASP A 164 -13.34 1.82 30.41
C ASP A 164 -13.88 2.29 29.05
N ARG A 165 -12.98 2.72 28.15
CA ARG A 165 -13.34 3.11 26.77
C ARG A 165 -13.91 1.95 25.96
N LEU A 166 -13.41 0.73 26.15
CA LEU A 166 -13.99 -0.48 25.54
C LEU A 166 -15.45 -0.68 25.98
N ILE A 167 -15.73 -0.52 27.28
CA ILE A 167 -17.08 -0.64 27.85
C ILE A 167 -17.99 0.49 27.35
N GLU A 168 -17.49 1.73 27.23
CA GLU A 168 -18.25 2.85 26.63
C GLU A 168 -18.65 2.57 25.18
N ILE A 169 -17.72 2.09 24.36
CA ILE A 169 -17.97 1.73 22.95
C ILE A 169 -19.03 0.62 22.86
N ILE A 170 -18.98 -0.39 23.74
CA ILE A 170 -19.96 -1.50 23.75
C ILE A 170 -21.33 -1.03 24.23
N LYS A 171 -21.39 -0.14 25.24
CA LYS A 171 -22.65 0.51 25.66
C LYS A 171 -23.27 1.33 24.54
N GLN A 172 -22.47 2.04 23.76
CA GLN A 172 -22.96 2.79 22.60
C GLN A 172 -23.42 1.84 21.48
N ALA A 173 -22.66 0.78 21.19
CA ALA A 173 -23.06 -0.27 20.25
C ALA A 173 -24.42 -0.89 20.61
N ALA A 174 -24.70 -1.10 21.90
CA ALA A 174 -25.99 -1.59 22.38
C ALA A 174 -27.14 -0.61 22.08
N LYS A 175 -26.96 0.68 22.39
CA LYS A 175 -27.93 1.76 22.07
C LYS A 175 -28.17 1.91 20.56
N GLU A 176 -27.19 1.54 19.74
CA GLU A 176 -27.26 1.66 18.28
C GLU A 176 -27.66 0.38 17.55
N GLY A 177 -27.79 -0.76 18.26
CA GLY A 177 -28.04 -2.06 17.64
C GLY A 177 -26.90 -2.53 16.73
N ALA A 178 -25.66 -2.15 17.04
CA ALA A 178 -24.48 -2.38 16.20
C ALA A 178 -23.91 -3.80 16.36
N LEU A 179 -23.28 -4.29 15.30
CA LEU A 179 -22.40 -5.47 15.35
C LEU A 179 -20.99 -5.05 15.75
N VAL A 180 -20.39 -5.66 16.79
CA VAL A 180 -19.03 -5.33 17.25
C VAL A 180 -18.00 -6.35 16.75
N LEU A 181 -17.19 -5.98 15.78
CA LEU A 181 -16.09 -6.79 15.27
C LEU A 181 -14.77 -6.22 15.78
N TYR A 182 -13.93 -7.05 16.41
CA TYR A 182 -12.77 -6.53 17.12
C TYR A 182 -11.46 -7.29 16.85
N THR A 183 -10.35 -6.60 17.11
CA THR A 183 -9.00 -7.14 17.14
C THR A 183 -8.28 -6.60 18.37
N LEU A 184 -8.21 -7.42 19.42
CA LEU A 184 -7.57 -7.08 20.70
C LEU A 184 -6.48 -8.12 20.98
N ALA A 185 -5.24 -7.66 21.16
CA ALA A 185 -4.07 -8.51 21.38
C ALA A 185 -3.94 -8.97 22.83
N ASP A 186 -4.46 -8.19 23.79
CA ASP A 186 -4.54 -8.56 25.20
C ASP A 186 -5.72 -9.51 25.44
N PRO A 187 -5.48 -10.76 25.93
CA PRO A 187 -6.56 -11.72 26.18
C PRO A 187 -7.58 -11.23 27.22
N SER A 188 -7.16 -10.41 28.19
CA SER A 188 -8.05 -9.84 29.21
C SER A 188 -9.02 -8.83 28.61
N MET A 189 -8.55 -8.01 27.66
CA MET A 189 -9.39 -7.08 26.90
C MET A 189 -10.33 -7.82 25.94
N ALA A 190 -9.85 -8.87 25.27
CA ALA A 190 -10.67 -9.67 24.36
C ALA A 190 -11.81 -10.40 25.09
N GLU A 191 -11.54 -11.00 26.25
CA GLU A 191 -12.57 -11.64 27.08
C GLU A 191 -13.50 -10.58 27.72
N SER A 192 -12.99 -9.42 28.14
CA SER A 192 -13.83 -8.30 28.61
C SER A 192 -14.78 -7.80 27.53
N ALA A 193 -14.32 -7.66 26.28
CA ALA A 193 -15.16 -7.27 25.15
C ALA A 193 -16.30 -8.27 24.93
N LYS A 194 -15.97 -9.56 24.91
CA LYS A 194 -16.92 -10.67 24.73
C LYS A 194 -17.94 -10.76 25.87
N GLN A 195 -17.51 -10.61 27.13
CA GLN A 195 -18.40 -10.61 28.29
C GLN A 195 -19.31 -9.39 28.32
N ALA A 196 -18.78 -8.19 28.05
CA ALA A 196 -19.58 -6.97 27.96
C ALA A 196 -20.59 -7.07 26.80
N CYS A 197 -20.19 -7.48 25.60
CA CYS A 197 -21.11 -7.67 24.49
C CYS A 197 -22.24 -8.66 24.84
N LYS A 198 -21.91 -9.78 25.48
CA LYS A 198 -22.91 -10.76 25.97
C LYS A 198 -23.87 -10.16 27.01
N LEU A 199 -23.37 -9.34 27.93
CA LEU A 199 -24.17 -8.68 28.97
C LEU A 199 -25.15 -7.65 28.38
N TRP A 200 -24.71 -6.88 27.39
CA TRP A 200 -25.51 -5.84 26.73
C TRP A 200 -26.32 -6.33 25.52
N GLY A 201 -26.35 -7.65 25.25
CA GLY A 201 -27.10 -8.23 24.13
C GLY A 201 -26.52 -7.91 22.74
N VAL A 202 -25.27 -7.45 22.67
CA VAL A 202 -24.60 -7.00 21.45
C VAL A 202 -23.96 -8.19 20.72
N PRO A 203 -24.26 -8.44 19.43
CA PRO A 203 -23.56 -9.44 18.66
C PRO A 203 -22.10 -9.01 18.44
N SER A 204 -21.15 -9.92 18.63
CA SER A 204 -19.73 -9.61 18.48
C SER A 204 -18.88 -10.77 17.97
N THR A 205 -17.70 -10.47 17.43
CA THR A 205 -16.73 -11.47 16.93
C THR A 205 -15.31 -10.94 16.99
N ASP A 206 -14.38 -11.75 17.54
CA ASP A 206 -12.94 -11.55 17.38
C ASP A 206 -12.52 -12.00 15.98
N ILE A 207 -11.96 -11.09 15.19
CA ILE A 207 -11.52 -11.36 13.82
C ILE A 207 -10.21 -12.17 13.79
N LEU A 208 -9.34 -12.02 14.79
CA LEU A 208 -7.96 -12.53 14.75
C LEU A 208 -7.65 -13.61 15.79
N GLY A 209 -8.36 -13.66 16.92
CA GLY A 209 -8.17 -14.66 17.99
C GLY A 209 -7.96 -16.09 17.46
N PRO A 210 -8.89 -16.65 16.66
CA PRO A 210 -8.75 -18.00 16.10
C PRO A 210 -7.50 -18.18 15.21
N THR A 211 -7.09 -17.13 14.49
CA THR A 211 -5.88 -17.17 13.64
C THR A 211 -4.61 -17.11 14.50
N ILE A 212 -4.61 -16.32 15.56
CA ILE A 212 -3.50 -16.20 16.52
C ILE A 212 -3.32 -17.52 17.28
N GLU A 213 -4.41 -18.13 17.74
CA GLU A 213 -4.40 -19.45 18.40
C GLU A 213 -3.87 -20.55 17.48
N ALA A 214 -4.34 -20.61 16.23
CA ALA A 214 -3.87 -21.59 15.25
C ALA A 214 -2.37 -21.42 14.94
N ILE A 215 -1.87 -20.18 14.82
CA ILE A 215 -0.44 -19.90 14.64
C ILE A 215 0.35 -20.30 15.89
N ALA A 216 -0.10 -19.94 17.09
CA ALA A 216 0.55 -20.27 18.35
C ALA A 216 0.69 -21.79 18.56
N ALA A 217 -0.38 -22.54 18.29
CA ALA A 217 -0.36 -24.01 18.31
C ALA A 217 0.60 -24.60 17.27
N HIS A 218 0.68 -24.01 16.07
CA HIS A 218 1.56 -24.49 15.00
C HIS A 218 3.05 -24.22 15.28
N ILE A 219 3.39 -23.07 15.88
CA ILE A 219 4.79 -22.71 16.18
C ILE A 219 5.26 -23.16 17.58
N GLY A 220 4.35 -23.61 18.44
CA GLY A 220 4.65 -24.04 19.82
C GLY A 220 5.01 -22.91 20.77
N VAL A 221 4.53 -21.67 20.51
CA VAL A 221 4.85 -20.47 21.31
C VAL A 221 3.58 -19.69 21.62
N ALA A 222 3.38 -19.34 22.89
CA ALA A 222 2.23 -18.56 23.34
C ALA A 222 2.21 -17.14 22.71
N PRO A 223 1.04 -16.59 22.39
CA PRO A 223 0.92 -15.20 21.94
C PRO A 223 1.46 -14.21 22.98
N SER A 224 2.07 -13.12 22.52
CA SER A 224 2.69 -12.13 23.41
C SER A 224 1.72 -11.36 24.31
N GLY A 225 0.41 -11.39 24.07
CA GLY A 225 -0.60 -10.57 24.76
C GLY A 225 -0.51 -9.05 24.53
N ILE A 226 0.52 -8.56 23.85
CA ILE A 226 0.85 -7.13 23.78
C ILE A 226 0.36 -6.53 22.44
N PRO A 227 -0.25 -5.33 22.41
CA PRO A 227 -0.61 -4.63 21.18
C PRO A 227 0.59 -4.10 20.39
N ARG A 228 0.39 -3.69 19.13
CA ARG A 228 1.50 -3.18 18.29
C ARG A 228 2.02 -1.83 18.77
N GLY A 229 1.15 -0.97 19.30
CA GLY A 229 1.49 0.38 19.79
C GLY A 229 2.06 0.42 21.22
N ALA A 230 2.22 -0.73 21.88
CA ALA A 230 2.70 -0.78 23.26
C ALA A 230 4.15 -0.24 23.39
N PRO A 231 4.47 0.47 24.49
CA PRO A 231 5.84 0.84 24.82
C PRO A 231 6.80 -0.36 24.81
N GLY A 232 8.04 -0.14 24.37
CA GLY A 232 9.08 -1.18 24.32
C GLY A 232 9.09 -2.06 23.07
N ARG A 233 8.11 -1.93 22.16
CA ARG A 233 8.20 -2.54 20.82
C ARG A 233 8.89 -1.63 19.83
N ASN A 234 9.80 -2.20 19.04
CA ASN A 234 10.39 -1.49 17.91
C ASN A 234 9.49 -1.69 16.67
N PRO A 235 8.80 -0.65 16.16
CA PRO A 235 7.87 -0.79 15.04
C PRO A 235 8.60 -0.90 13.68
N LEU A 236 9.89 -0.56 13.64
CA LEU A 236 10.69 -0.49 12.42
C LEU A 236 11.47 -1.79 12.21
N THR A 237 11.04 -2.57 11.22
CA THR A 237 11.72 -3.80 10.81
C THR A 237 12.59 -3.56 9.58
N GLU A 238 13.54 -4.47 9.32
CA GLU A 238 14.31 -4.47 8.07
C GLU A 238 13.39 -4.46 6.81
N ASP A 239 12.24 -5.15 6.87
CA ASP A 239 11.24 -5.12 5.80
C ASP A 239 10.52 -3.77 5.65
N TYR A 240 10.42 -2.97 6.71
CA TYR A 240 9.93 -1.60 6.61
C TYR A 240 10.92 -0.76 5.81
N PHE A 241 12.21 -0.79 6.15
CA PHE A 241 13.24 -0.04 5.41
C PHE A 241 13.34 -0.48 3.93
N LYS A 242 13.22 -1.78 3.63
CA LYS A 242 13.13 -2.29 2.25
C LYS A 242 11.94 -1.73 1.47
N ARG A 243 10.80 -1.49 2.12
CA ARG A 243 9.63 -0.84 1.48
C ARG A 243 9.89 0.63 1.21
N ILE A 244 10.50 1.36 2.14
CA ILE A 244 10.89 2.76 1.92
C ILE A 244 11.85 2.87 0.73
N GLU A 245 12.90 2.04 0.68
CA GLU A 245 13.84 2.03 -0.45
C GLU A 245 13.15 1.68 -1.78
N ALA A 246 12.19 0.75 -1.76
CA ALA A 246 11.40 0.38 -2.94
C ALA A 246 10.49 1.52 -3.43
N ILE A 247 9.83 2.23 -2.52
CA ILE A 247 8.99 3.40 -2.82
C ILE A 247 9.85 4.52 -3.40
N GLU A 248 10.95 4.88 -2.75
CA GLU A 248 11.89 5.89 -3.24
C GLU A 248 12.42 5.59 -4.63
N PHE A 249 12.89 4.35 -4.86
CA PHE A 249 13.37 3.91 -6.17
C PHE A 249 12.30 4.08 -7.25
N THR A 250 11.07 3.69 -6.93
CA THR A 250 9.96 3.66 -7.89
C THR A 250 9.49 5.06 -8.26
N ILE A 251 9.33 5.96 -7.27
CA ILE A 251 9.02 7.38 -7.52
C ILE A 251 10.11 8.02 -8.39
N LYS A 252 11.38 7.79 -8.05
CA LYS A 252 12.55 8.27 -8.83
C LYS A 252 12.63 7.68 -10.25
N GLN A 253 11.84 6.66 -10.60
CA GLN A 253 11.77 6.11 -11.96
C GLN A 253 10.49 6.41 -12.73
N ASP A 254 9.38 6.78 -12.10
CA ASP A 254 8.17 7.15 -12.83
C ASP A 254 8.33 8.52 -13.54
N ASP A 255 8.94 9.50 -12.86
CA ASP A 255 9.18 10.85 -13.39
C ASP A 255 10.34 10.92 -14.41
N GLY A 256 11.23 9.93 -14.41
CA GLY A 256 12.48 9.98 -15.17
C GLY A 256 13.10 8.61 -15.39
N ALA A 257 12.65 7.91 -16.44
CA ALA A 257 13.27 6.68 -16.90
C ALA A 257 14.78 6.90 -17.18
N LEU A 258 15.61 6.42 -16.25
CA LEU A 258 17.05 6.36 -16.39
C LEU A 258 17.39 4.95 -16.88
N PRO A 259 17.90 4.79 -18.12
CA PRO A 259 18.29 3.48 -18.67
C PRO A 259 19.12 2.63 -17.69
N GLN A 260 20.00 3.30 -16.94
CA GLN A 260 20.90 2.74 -15.94
C GLN A 260 20.23 2.16 -14.69
N ASN A 261 18.95 2.44 -14.42
CA ASN A 261 18.23 1.91 -13.25
C ASN A 261 17.37 0.68 -13.57
N LEU A 262 17.16 0.34 -14.85
CA LEU A 262 16.37 -0.85 -15.22
C LEU A 262 17.01 -2.16 -14.72
N ASN A 263 18.33 -2.22 -14.57
CA ASN A 263 19.03 -3.36 -13.98
C ASN A 263 18.69 -3.56 -12.49
N ARG A 264 18.55 -2.47 -11.71
CA ARG A 264 18.26 -2.45 -10.26
C ARG A 264 16.79 -2.67 -9.92
N ALA A 265 15.88 -2.47 -10.87
CA ALA A 265 14.46 -2.77 -10.68
C ALA A 265 14.23 -4.27 -10.43
N HIS A 266 13.38 -4.62 -9.47
CA HIS A 266 12.85 -5.97 -9.26
C HIS A 266 11.79 -6.32 -10.31
N ILE A 267 10.99 -5.34 -10.73
CA ILE A 267 9.89 -5.49 -11.70
C ILE A 267 9.97 -4.33 -12.70
N VAL A 268 9.78 -4.60 -13.99
CA VAL A 268 9.71 -3.57 -15.04
C VAL A 268 8.34 -3.65 -15.72
N LEU A 269 7.56 -2.57 -15.66
CA LEU A 269 6.24 -2.50 -16.28
C LEU A 269 6.31 -1.78 -17.63
N VAL A 270 5.88 -2.45 -18.69
CA VAL A 270 5.95 -1.97 -20.07
C VAL A 270 4.54 -1.84 -20.65
N GLY A 271 4.21 -0.72 -21.32
CA GLY A 271 2.91 -0.62 -22.02
C GLY A 271 2.54 0.79 -22.46
N VAL A 272 1.41 0.92 -23.15
CA VAL A 272 0.91 2.19 -23.73
C VAL A 272 0.56 3.25 -22.68
N SER A 273 0.35 4.51 -23.08
CA SER A 273 -0.02 5.55 -22.11
C SER A 273 -1.38 5.22 -21.46
N ARG A 274 -1.44 5.31 -20.12
CA ARG A 274 -2.63 5.08 -19.26
C ARG A 274 -3.06 3.63 -18.98
N THR A 275 -2.18 2.64 -19.19
CA THR A 275 -2.38 1.25 -18.68
C THR A 275 -2.15 1.08 -17.17
N GLY A 276 -2.58 2.03 -16.32
CA GLY A 276 -2.45 1.90 -14.85
C GLY A 276 -1.03 1.83 -14.25
N LYS A 277 0.05 1.99 -15.04
CA LYS A 277 1.45 1.81 -14.61
C LYS A 277 1.82 2.52 -13.31
N THR A 278 1.61 3.83 -13.20
CA THR A 278 2.02 4.62 -12.03
C THR A 278 1.36 4.14 -10.73
N PRO A 279 0.02 4.02 -10.63
CA PRO A 279 -0.62 3.40 -9.45
C PRO A 279 -0.11 1.99 -9.14
N LEU A 280 0.00 1.13 -10.15
CA LEU A 280 0.44 -0.26 -10.00
C LEU A 280 1.89 -0.37 -9.51
N SER A 281 2.80 0.46 -10.02
CA SER A 281 4.18 0.50 -9.56
C SER A 281 4.28 0.97 -8.11
N ILE A 282 3.50 1.97 -7.70
CA ILE A 282 3.49 2.47 -6.32
C ILE A 282 2.93 1.39 -5.37
N TYR A 283 1.85 0.71 -5.75
CA TYR A 283 1.29 -0.41 -4.98
C TYR A 283 2.31 -1.54 -4.80
N LEU A 284 2.99 -1.96 -5.89
CA LEU A 284 4.06 -2.95 -5.83
C LEU A 284 5.24 -2.48 -4.95
N ALA A 285 5.57 -1.19 -4.98
CA ALA A 285 6.60 -0.62 -4.12
C ALA A 285 6.23 -0.64 -2.63
N GLN A 286 4.97 -0.39 -2.27
CA GLN A 286 4.46 -0.57 -0.91
C GLN A 286 4.56 -2.01 -0.41
N LYS A 287 4.55 -3.00 -1.31
CA LYS A 287 4.84 -4.43 -0.99
C LYS A 287 6.33 -4.76 -0.95
N GLY A 288 7.23 -3.81 -1.27
CA GLY A 288 8.69 -3.96 -1.21
C GLY A 288 9.40 -4.23 -2.55
N TYR A 289 8.72 -4.04 -3.69
CA TYR A 289 9.34 -4.24 -5.01
C TYR A 289 9.82 -2.93 -5.62
N LYS A 290 11.11 -2.86 -5.99
CA LYS A 290 11.66 -1.76 -6.80
C LYS A 290 11.09 -1.86 -8.21
N VAL A 291 10.22 -0.93 -8.60
CA VAL A 291 9.53 -1.00 -9.90
C VAL A 291 10.03 0.12 -10.82
N ALA A 292 10.21 -0.18 -12.11
CA ALA A 292 10.50 0.83 -13.13
C ALA A 292 9.44 0.79 -14.24
N ASN A 293 8.99 1.97 -14.67
CA ASN A 293 7.93 2.11 -15.68
C ASN A 293 8.52 2.52 -17.03
N VAL A 294 8.37 1.66 -18.03
CA VAL A 294 8.83 1.92 -19.41
C VAL A 294 7.61 2.14 -20.31
N PRO A 295 7.42 3.35 -20.86
CA PRO A 295 6.31 3.63 -21.76
C PRO A 295 6.58 3.00 -23.14
N ILE A 296 5.55 2.43 -23.74
CA ILE A 296 5.48 2.26 -25.19
C ILE A 296 4.84 3.53 -25.78
N VAL A 297 5.46 4.10 -26.82
CA VAL A 297 4.98 5.27 -27.56
C VAL A 297 5.30 5.03 -29.04
N MET A 298 4.33 5.24 -29.93
CA MET A 298 4.57 5.09 -31.37
C MET A 298 5.65 6.08 -31.88
N GLY A 299 6.47 5.63 -32.83
CA GLY A 299 7.53 6.46 -33.41
C GLY A 299 8.67 6.82 -32.44
N VAL A 300 8.77 6.12 -31.31
CA VAL A 300 9.84 6.29 -30.31
C VAL A 300 10.35 4.91 -29.90
N ASP A 301 11.62 4.63 -30.21
CA ASP A 301 12.23 3.36 -29.85
C ASP A 301 12.31 3.18 -28.32
N SER A 302 12.08 1.95 -27.89
CA SER A 302 12.34 1.53 -26.50
C SER A 302 13.84 1.59 -26.22
N PRO A 303 14.26 1.94 -24.99
CA PRO A 303 15.68 2.09 -24.67
C PRO A 303 16.37 0.73 -24.77
N LYS A 304 17.57 0.66 -25.37
CA LYS A 304 18.31 -0.61 -25.56
C LYS A 304 18.44 -1.42 -24.26
N SER A 305 18.70 -0.71 -23.15
CA SER A 305 18.76 -1.24 -21.79
C SER A 305 17.51 -2.00 -21.30
N LEU A 306 16.36 -1.90 -21.98
CA LEU A 306 15.18 -2.73 -21.71
C LEU A 306 15.41 -4.18 -22.17
N PHE A 307 16.12 -4.37 -23.27
CA PHE A 307 16.42 -5.67 -23.86
C PHE A 307 17.71 -6.28 -23.28
N ASP A 308 18.61 -5.44 -22.74
CA ASP A 308 19.88 -5.87 -22.14
C ASP A 308 19.76 -6.42 -20.71
N ILE A 309 18.66 -6.14 -20.00
CA ILE A 309 18.42 -6.64 -18.62
C ILE A 309 17.86 -8.08 -18.62
N ASN A 310 17.78 -8.72 -17.45
CA ASN A 310 17.04 -9.98 -17.31
C ASN A 310 15.58 -9.80 -17.78
N GLN A 311 15.20 -10.51 -18.84
CA GLN A 311 13.89 -10.43 -19.49
C GLN A 311 12.77 -11.07 -18.66
N GLU A 312 13.08 -11.92 -17.68
CA GLU A 312 12.09 -12.59 -16.82
C GLU A 312 11.35 -11.63 -15.87
N LYS A 313 11.90 -10.43 -15.63
CA LYS A 313 11.32 -9.44 -14.72
C LYS A 313 10.52 -8.33 -15.43
N ILE A 314 10.34 -8.46 -16.74
CA ILE A 314 9.63 -7.50 -17.59
C ILE A 314 8.19 -7.99 -17.80
N PHE A 315 7.22 -7.12 -17.58
CA PHE A 315 5.79 -7.40 -17.68
C PHE A 315 5.14 -6.40 -18.62
N GLY A 316 4.52 -6.91 -19.68
CA GLY A 316 3.68 -6.12 -20.58
C GLY A 316 2.31 -5.88 -19.97
N LEU A 317 1.79 -4.66 -20.10
CA LEU A 317 0.44 -4.29 -19.70
C LEU A 317 -0.34 -3.88 -20.94
N THR A 318 -1.47 -4.54 -21.16
CA THR A 318 -2.42 -4.24 -22.23
C THR A 318 -3.81 -3.93 -21.66
N ILE A 319 -4.66 -3.30 -22.46
CA ILE A 319 -5.99 -2.83 -22.06
C ILE A 319 -6.91 -2.83 -23.29
N ASN A 320 -8.19 -3.09 -23.08
CA ASN A 320 -9.21 -2.97 -24.11
C ASN A 320 -9.23 -1.54 -24.69
N PRO A 321 -9.26 -1.37 -26.04
CA PRO A 321 -9.27 -0.07 -26.69
C PRO A 321 -10.36 0.89 -26.18
N ALA A 322 -11.58 0.41 -25.96
CA ALA A 322 -12.71 1.24 -25.53
C ALA A 322 -12.54 1.73 -24.08
N ALA A 323 -12.09 0.84 -23.18
CA ALA A 323 -11.78 1.21 -21.81
C ALA A 323 -10.64 2.25 -21.74
N LEU A 324 -9.59 2.06 -22.55
CA LEU A 324 -8.50 3.02 -22.67
C LEU A 324 -8.98 4.38 -23.20
N GLN A 325 -9.85 4.39 -24.21
CA GLN A 325 -10.42 5.62 -24.74
C GLN A 325 -11.21 6.39 -23.66
N THR A 326 -12.04 5.71 -22.87
CA THR A 326 -12.80 6.30 -21.76
C THR A 326 -11.87 6.92 -20.71
N ILE A 327 -10.81 6.22 -20.30
CA ILE A 327 -9.80 6.73 -19.35
C ILE A 327 -9.08 7.97 -19.92
N ARG A 328 -8.75 7.97 -21.22
CA ARG A 328 -8.09 9.11 -21.88
C ARG A 328 -9.04 10.31 -22.01
N LYS A 329 -10.30 10.09 -22.40
CA LYS A 329 -11.35 11.13 -22.45
C LYS A 329 -11.58 11.77 -21.09
N ALA A 330 -11.71 10.96 -20.03
CA ALA A 330 -11.88 11.46 -18.66
C ALA A 330 -10.71 12.36 -18.24
N ARG A 331 -9.46 11.90 -18.39
CA ARG A 331 -8.30 12.71 -17.99
C ARG A 331 -7.99 13.88 -18.93
N ALA A 332 -8.41 13.83 -20.20
CA ALA A 332 -8.31 14.99 -21.10
C ALA A 332 -9.22 16.14 -20.62
N LYS A 333 -10.46 15.81 -20.17
CA LYS A 333 -11.35 16.78 -19.52
C LYS A 333 -10.72 17.38 -18.26
N THR A 334 -10.18 16.55 -17.36
CA THR A 334 -9.51 17.01 -16.12
C THR A 334 -8.31 17.94 -16.37
N LEU A 335 -7.58 17.72 -17.47
CA LEU A 335 -6.41 18.53 -17.84
C LEU A 335 -6.75 19.76 -18.70
N GLY A 336 -8.03 20.00 -19.02
CA GLY A 336 -8.45 21.14 -19.85
C GLY A 336 -7.86 21.13 -21.27
N LEU A 337 -7.51 19.96 -21.81
CA LEU A 337 -6.97 19.84 -23.18
C LEU A 337 -8.05 20.26 -24.20
N LYS A 338 -7.69 21.17 -25.12
CA LYS A 338 -8.57 21.69 -26.18
C LYS A 338 -7.97 21.42 -27.56
N GLY A 339 -8.83 21.34 -28.58
CA GLY A 339 -8.45 21.19 -29.99
C GLY A 339 -7.79 19.85 -30.34
N ASP A 340 -6.97 19.84 -31.39
CA ASP A 340 -6.39 18.65 -32.03
C ASP A 340 -5.61 17.73 -31.08
N MET A 341 -5.01 18.30 -30.03
CA MET A 341 -4.29 17.52 -29.02
C MET A 341 -5.22 16.65 -28.15
N MET A 342 -6.50 17.03 -28.00
CA MET A 342 -7.52 16.16 -27.39
C MET A 342 -8.02 15.11 -28.40
N SER A 343 -8.13 15.49 -29.68
CA SER A 343 -8.52 14.59 -30.77
C SER A 343 -7.54 13.42 -30.90
N ASN A 344 -6.28 13.65 -31.26
CA ASN A 344 -5.30 12.57 -31.46
C ASN A 344 -5.01 11.77 -30.17
N TYR A 345 -5.20 12.36 -28.99
CA TYR A 345 -4.98 11.65 -27.73
C TYR A 345 -6.10 10.68 -27.36
N SER A 346 -7.34 10.95 -27.79
CA SER A 346 -8.53 10.18 -27.42
C SER A 346 -9.35 9.64 -28.58
N ASP A 347 -8.89 9.84 -29.81
CA ASP A 347 -9.39 9.18 -31.00
C ASP A 347 -9.24 7.65 -30.88
N MET A 348 -10.21 6.93 -31.42
CA MET A 348 -10.26 5.48 -31.32
C MET A 348 -9.24 4.81 -32.22
N GLU A 349 -8.95 5.37 -33.39
CA GLU A 349 -8.05 4.74 -34.36
C GLU A 349 -6.60 4.88 -33.91
N HIS A 350 -6.18 6.08 -33.50
CA HIS A 350 -4.86 6.28 -32.89
C HIS A 350 -4.68 5.42 -31.61
N VAL A 351 -5.73 5.17 -30.83
CA VAL A 351 -5.68 4.24 -29.68
C VAL A 351 -5.48 2.78 -30.13
N ARG A 352 -6.13 2.34 -31.21
CA ARG A 352 -5.91 1.01 -31.80
C ARG A 352 -4.48 0.87 -32.33
N GLU A 353 -3.99 1.85 -33.09
CA GLU A 353 -2.62 1.86 -33.62
C GLU A 353 -1.56 1.75 -32.50
N GLU A 354 -1.71 2.52 -31.41
CA GLU A 354 -0.77 2.48 -30.28
C GLU A 354 -0.77 1.10 -29.58
N LEU A 355 -1.94 0.45 -29.49
CA LEU A 355 -2.08 -0.90 -28.94
C LEU A 355 -1.54 -1.98 -29.89
N GLU A 356 -1.75 -1.87 -31.20
CA GLU A 356 -1.15 -2.79 -32.19
C GLU A 356 0.38 -2.64 -32.26
N PHE A 357 0.89 -1.43 -32.14
CA PHE A 357 2.34 -1.19 -32.00
C PHE A 357 2.90 -1.85 -30.73
N ALA A 358 2.19 -1.75 -29.60
CA ALA A 358 2.58 -2.44 -28.37
C ALA A 358 2.52 -3.98 -28.50
N LYS A 359 1.46 -4.54 -29.12
CA LYS A 359 1.36 -5.97 -29.41
C LYS A 359 2.54 -6.47 -30.26
N LYS A 360 2.97 -5.70 -31.28
CA LYS A 360 4.15 -6.04 -32.11
C LYS A 360 5.45 -6.06 -31.29
N ILE A 361 5.60 -5.19 -30.28
CA ILE A 361 6.73 -5.24 -29.35
C ILE A 361 6.65 -6.48 -28.46
N PHE A 362 5.47 -6.78 -27.89
CA PHE A 362 5.29 -7.96 -27.04
C PHE A 362 5.49 -9.29 -27.80
N ALA A 363 5.00 -9.40 -29.03
CA ALA A 363 5.18 -10.58 -29.88
C ALA A 363 6.65 -10.88 -30.20
N ARG A 364 7.51 -9.84 -30.28
CA ARG A 364 8.97 -9.98 -30.43
C ARG A 364 9.68 -10.42 -29.13
N ASN A 365 8.99 -10.36 -27.99
CA ASN A 365 9.55 -10.64 -26.67
C ASN A 365 8.68 -11.66 -25.89
N PRO A 366 8.57 -12.92 -26.36
CA PRO A 366 7.63 -13.91 -25.83
C PRO A 366 7.86 -14.30 -24.36
N VAL A 367 9.00 -13.96 -23.78
CA VAL A 367 9.31 -14.15 -22.35
C VAL A 367 8.51 -13.18 -21.45
N TRP A 368 8.04 -12.04 -21.98
CA TRP A 368 7.32 -11.04 -21.20
C TRP A 368 5.85 -11.44 -21.04
N PRO A 369 5.34 -11.65 -19.81
CA PRO A 369 3.91 -11.87 -19.60
C PRO A 369 3.15 -10.60 -20.00
N VAL A 370 2.16 -10.73 -20.89
CA VAL A 370 1.27 -9.63 -21.25
C VAL A 370 -0.01 -9.77 -20.43
N ILE A 371 -0.22 -8.83 -19.52
CA ILE A 371 -1.34 -8.83 -18.58
C ILE A 371 -2.38 -7.83 -19.08
N GLU A 372 -3.58 -8.32 -19.38
CA GLU A 372 -4.73 -7.45 -19.60
C GLU A 372 -5.24 -6.90 -18.26
N ILE A 373 -5.37 -5.57 -18.19
CA ILE A 373 -5.80 -4.83 -16.99
C ILE A 373 -7.24 -4.28 -17.08
N THR A 374 -7.99 -4.60 -18.14
CA THR A 374 -9.37 -4.12 -18.35
C THR A 374 -10.26 -4.55 -17.19
N GLY A 375 -10.89 -3.59 -16.51
CA GLY A 375 -11.83 -3.85 -15.41
C GLY A 375 -11.23 -4.42 -14.13
N LYS A 376 -9.91 -4.62 -14.05
CA LYS A 376 -9.24 -5.22 -12.89
C LYS A 376 -8.80 -4.17 -11.88
N ALA A 377 -8.83 -4.54 -10.61
CA ALA A 377 -8.22 -3.76 -9.55
C ALA A 377 -6.69 -3.77 -9.65
N ILE A 378 -6.05 -2.80 -8.99
CA ILE A 378 -4.58 -2.68 -8.96
C ILE A 378 -3.99 -3.86 -8.18
N GLU A 379 -4.67 -4.24 -7.10
CA GLU A 379 -4.42 -5.35 -6.20
C GLU A 379 -4.34 -6.68 -6.95
N GLU A 380 -5.34 -6.98 -7.79
CA GLU A 380 -5.41 -8.19 -8.61
C GLU A 380 -4.26 -8.26 -9.63
N THR A 381 -4.04 -7.14 -10.33
CA THR A 381 -2.97 -7.04 -11.33
C THR A 381 -1.59 -7.21 -10.66
N ALA A 382 -1.40 -6.62 -9.49
CA ALA A 382 -0.21 -6.79 -8.68
C ALA A 382 -0.02 -8.24 -8.21
N ALA A 383 -1.09 -8.92 -7.78
CA ALA A 383 -1.04 -10.32 -7.37
C ALA A 383 -0.59 -11.24 -8.52
N VAL A 384 -1.10 -11.04 -9.74
CA VAL A 384 -0.67 -11.78 -10.94
C VAL A 384 0.82 -11.57 -11.24
N ILE A 385 1.29 -10.32 -11.22
CA ILE A 385 2.71 -9.98 -11.45
C ILE A 385 3.61 -10.63 -10.39
N VAL A 386 3.25 -10.47 -9.11
CA VAL A 386 4.05 -10.97 -7.99
C VAL A 386 4.10 -12.50 -7.98
N ARG A 387 3.00 -13.19 -8.31
CA ARG A 387 2.98 -14.65 -8.49
C ARG A 387 4.01 -15.08 -9.53
N ILE A 388 3.89 -14.58 -10.76
CA ILE A 388 4.80 -14.93 -11.87
C ILE A 388 6.26 -14.58 -11.55
N TYR A 389 6.51 -13.46 -10.87
CA TYR A 389 7.84 -13.06 -10.43
C TYR A 389 8.47 -14.06 -9.43
N HIS A 390 7.70 -14.54 -8.44
CA HIS A 390 8.21 -15.54 -7.48
C HIS A 390 8.36 -16.93 -8.10
N ASP A 391 7.43 -17.35 -8.95
CA ASP A 391 7.46 -18.64 -9.63
C ASP A 391 8.71 -18.77 -10.52
N ARG A 392 9.06 -17.71 -11.26
CA ARG A 392 10.31 -17.63 -12.04
C ARG A 392 11.54 -17.66 -11.15
N LYS A 393 11.55 -16.85 -10.07
CA LYS A 393 12.68 -16.75 -9.13
C LYS A 393 12.94 -18.05 -8.34
N LYS A 394 11.92 -18.89 -8.15
CA LYS A 394 12.01 -20.15 -7.41
C LYS A 394 11.29 -21.24 -8.21
N LYS A 395 11.99 -21.88 -9.14
CA LYS A 395 11.53 -23.10 -9.84
C LYS A 395 11.14 -24.16 -8.80
N ARG A 396 9.84 -24.25 -8.52
CA ARG A 396 9.23 -25.07 -7.46
C ARG A 396 8.07 -25.87 -8.06
N PHE A 397 7.82 -27.04 -7.49
CA PHE A 397 6.74 -27.92 -7.95
C PHE A 397 5.33 -27.30 -7.80
N LEU A 398 5.13 -26.45 -6.78
CA LEU A 398 3.90 -25.69 -6.57
C LEU A 398 4.19 -24.17 -6.62
N PRO A 399 3.55 -23.41 -7.51
CA PRO A 399 3.71 -21.96 -7.63
C PRO A 399 3.09 -21.24 -6.42
N HIS A 400 3.86 -20.39 -5.73
CA HIS A 400 3.38 -19.64 -4.56
C HIS A 400 4.32 -18.48 -4.16
N ILE A 401 3.72 -17.44 -3.60
CA ILE A 401 4.44 -16.32 -3.00
C ILE A 401 4.93 -16.76 -1.61
N SER A 402 6.22 -16.61 -1.33
CA SER A 402 6.82 -17.05 -0.05
C SER A 402 7.76 -16.01 0.55
N LYS A 403 7.56 -15.74 1.84
CA LYS A 403 8.31 -14.78 2.65
C LYS A 403 8.83 -15.49 3.92
N ARG A 404 10.06 -15.18 4.35
CA ARG A 404 10.55 -15.51 5.70
C ARG A 404 10.25 -14.35 6.64
N TYR A 405 9.94 -14.69 7.89
CA TYR A 405 9.78 -13.77 9.01
C TYR A 405 10.95 -13.95 9.98
#